data_AF-A0A2A2IGI0-F1
#
_entry.id   AF-A0A2A2IGI0-F1
#
_cell.length_a   1.000
_cell.length_b   1.000
_cell.length_c   1.000
_cell.angle_alpha   90.00
_cell.angle_beta   90.00
_cell.angle_gamma   90.00
#
_symmetry.space_group_name_H-M   'P 1'
#
loop_
_entity.id
_entity.type
_entity.pdbx_description
1 polymer ?
#
loop_
_entity_poly.entity_id
_entity_poly.type
_entity_poly.pdbx_seq_one_letter_code
_entity_poly.pdbx_strand_id
1 'polypeptide(L)'
;MVDTFKVNQCRKQSAKEIGTALNECNMLFKCDIEDQANKIVFHIITDSVDIQYTELDNKRMDNFLSVLKDFVVNKEDIEELKEELLVV
;
A
#
# COMPACT_ATOMS: atom_id res chain seq x y z
N MET A 1 -4.68 4.81 -20.08
CA MET A 1 -4.16 5.89 -19.21
C MET A 1 -4.26 5.35 -17.81
N VAL A 2 -3.16 5.26 -17.08
CA VAL A 2 -3.19 4.86 -15.67
C VAL A 2 -3.28 6.15 -14.89
N ASP A 3 -4.38 6.34 -14.16
CA ASP A 3 -4.56 7.51 -13.34
C ASP A 3 -3.74 7.34 -12.05
N THR A 4 -2.83 8.28 -11.78
CA THR A 4 -2.02 8.29 -10.55
C THR A 4 -2.81 8.94 -9.42
N PHE A 5 -3.10 8.20 -8.36
CA PHE A 5 -3.83 8.69 -7.19
C PHE A 5 -2.93 8.70 -5.95
N LYS A 6 -2.84 9.85 -5.29
CA LYS A 6 -2.27 9.96 -3.95
C LYS A 6 -3.38 9.81 -2.92
N VAL A 7 -3.33 8.74 -2.13
CA VAL A 7 -4.38 8.40 -1.17
C VAL A 7 -3.90 8.78 0.23
N ASN A 8 -4.40 9.86 0.81
CA ASN A 8 -4.03 10.33 2.17
C ASN A 8 -5.22 11.01 2.89
N GLN A 9 -6.46 10.58 2.62
CA GLN A 9 -7.65 11.22 3.22
C GLN A 9 -7.81 10.82 4.70
N CYS A 10 -8.05 9.53 4.94
CA CYS A 10 -8.13 8.88 6.23
C CYS A 10 -7.54 7.47 6.10
N ARG A 11 -6.75 6.99 7.08
CA ARG A 11 -6.03 5.69 7.00
C ARG A 11 -6.94 4.51 6.61
N LYS A 12 -8.09 4.38 7.26
CA LYS A 12 -9.06 3.30 7.00
C LYS A 12 -9.70 3.38 5.61
N GLN A 13 -10.01 4.59 5.16
CA GLN A 13 -10.58 4.78 3.82
C GLN A 13 -9.54 4.48 2.75
N SER A 14 -8.30 4.94 2.97
CA SER A 14 -7.17 4.68 2.09
C SER A 14 -6.89 3.18 1.96
N ALA A 15 -6.89 2.47 3.10
CA ALA A 15 -6.73 1.02 3.13
C ALA A 15 -7.86 0.29 2.41
N LYS A 16 -9.10 0.78 2.51
CA LYS A 16 -10.23 0.21 1.78
C LYS A 16 -10.09 0.40 0.27
N GLU A 17 -9.77 1.61 -0.18
CA GLU A 17 -9.59 1.93 -1.61
C GLU A 17 -8.44 1.11 -2.22
N ILE A 18 -7.31 1.04 -1.51
CA ILE A 18 -6.16 0.23 -1.92
C ILE A 18 -6.51 -1.26 -1.92
N GLY A 19 -7.19 -1.75 -0.89
CA GLY A 19 -7.62 -3.15 -0.82
C GLY A 19 -8.54 -3.53 -1.97
N THR A 20 -9.49 -2.66 -2.33
CA THR A 20 -10.33 -2.83 -3.51
C THR A 20 -9.49 -2.89 -4.79
N ALA A 21 -8.55 -1.97 -4.98
CA ALA A 21 -7.68 -1.95 -6.16
C ALA A 21 -6.84 -3.23 -6.28
N LEU A 22 -6.29 -3.74 -5.17
CA LEU A 22 -5.52 -4.98 -5.14
C LEU A 22 -6.38 -6.21 -5.43
N ASN A 23 -7.61 -6.26 -4.92
CA ASN A 23 -8.51 -7.39 -5.12
C ASN A 23 -9.13 -7.44 -6.53
N GLU A 24 -9.34 -6.28 -7.16
CA GLU A 24 -9.97 -6.16 -8.47
C GLU A 24 -8.96 -6.12 -9.63
N CYS A 25 -7.66 -5.99 -9.34
CA CYS A 25 -6.63 -6.00 -10.38
C CYS A 25 -6.45 -7.39 -11.00
N ASN A 26 -6.18 -7.41 -12.31
CA ASN A 26 -5.79 -8.65 -12.99
C ASN A 26 -4.28 -8.86 -12.95
N MET A 27 -3.52 -7.77 -12.86
CA MET A 27 -2.06 -7.80 -12.88
C MET A 27 -1.48 -6.75 -11.95
N LEU A 28 -0.59 -7.19 -11.06
CA LEU A 28 0.20 -6.37 -10.16
C LEU A 28 1.58 -6.15 -10.78
N PHE A 29 1.89 -4.92 -11.18
CA PHE A 29 3.20 -4.57 -11.74
C PHE A 29 4.20 -4.16 -10.66
N LYS A 30 3.73 -3.53 -9.60
CA LYS A 30 4.58 -3.04 -8.51
C LYS A 30 3.79 -3.03 -7.20
N CYS A 31 4.41 -3.52 -6.13
CA CYS A 31 3.91 -3.44 -4.77
C CYS A 31 5.13 -3.41 -3.85
N ASP A 32 5.61 -2.22 -3.50
CA ASP A 32 6.83 -2.07 -2.71
C ASP A 32 6.76 -0.88 -1.75
N ILE A 33 7.65 -0.90 -0.77
CA ILE A 33 7.82 0.17 0.20
C ILE A 33 9.18 0.82 -0.02
N GLU A 34 9.17 2.15 -0.08
CA GLU A 34 10.37 2.98 -0.22
C GLU A 34 10.48 3.92 0.99
N ASP A 35 11.61 3.90 1.71
CA ASP A 35 11.96 4.95 2.66
C ASP A 35 12.58 6.13 1.90
N GLN A 36 11.86 7.25 1.93
CA GLN A 36 12.37 8.54 1.53
C GLN A 36 12.68 9.31 2.80
N ALA A 37 13.81 10.04 2.87
CA ALA A 37 14.37 10.66 4.09
C ALA A 37 13.42 11.40 5.08
N ASN A 38 12.18 11.72 4.70
CA ASN A 38 11.15 12.34 5.55
C ASN A 38 9.80 11.59 5.61
N LYS A 39 9.65 10.43 4.94
CA LYS A 39 8.39 9.68 4.80
C LYS A 39 8.63 8.28 4.23
N ILE A 40 7.77 7.36 4.60
CA ILE A 40 7.68 6.03 3.99
C ILE A 40 6.61 6.06 2.91
N VAL A 41 6.93 5.57 1.71
CA VAL A 41 6.02 5.53 0.58
C VAL A 41 5.70 4.08 0.24
N PHE A 42 4.42 3.77 0.13
CA PHE A 42 3.94 2.49 -0.35
C PHE A 42 3.41 2.69 -1.77
N HIS A 43 4.07 2.05 -2.74
CA HIS A 43 3.73 2.13 -4.15
C HIS A 43 2.96 0.88 -4.57
N ILE A 44 1.83 1.10 -5.25
CA ILE A 44 1.05 0.03 -5.86
C ILE A 44 0.79 0.43 -7.30
N ILE A 45 1.27 -0.37 -8.26
CA ILE A 45 0.99 -0.19 -9.68
C ILE A 45 0.34 -1.46 -10.20
N THR A 46 -0.86 -1.31 -10.76
CA THR A 46 -1.62 -2.41 -11.36
C THR A 46 -1.95 -2.11 -12.83
N ASP A 47 -2.66 -3.02 -13.48
CA ASP A 47 -3.24 -2.81 -14.81
C ASP A 47 -4.22 -1.64 -14.89
N SER A 48 -4.80 -1.24 -13.76
CA SER A 48 -5.88 -0.25 -13.70
C SER A 48 -5.49 1.06 -13.01
N VAL A 49 -4.59 1.03 -12.02
CA VAL A 49 -4.30 2.20 -11.17
C VAL A 49 -2.82 2.29 -10.77
N ASP A 50 -2.38 3.51 -10.50
CA ASP A 50 -1.08 3.82 -9.88
C ASP A 50 -1.35 4.58 -8.57
N ILE A 51 -1.07 3.94 -7.45
CA ILE A 51 -1.38 4.45 -6.12
C ILE A 51 -0.10 4.69 -5.34
N GLN A 52 -0.03 5.86 -4.70
CA GLN A 52 0.97 6.17 -3.68
C GLN A 52 0.31 6.52 -2.35
N TYR A 53 0.62 5.73 -1.33
CA TYR A 53 0.26 5.99 0.07
C TYR A 53 1.52 6.40 0.84
N THR A 54 1.43 7.37 1.74
CA THR A 54 2.61 7.84 2.49
C THR A 54 2.36 7.96 3.98
N GLU A 55 3.31 7.53 4.79
CA GLU A 55 3.32 7.72 6.25
C GLU A 55 4.61 8.39 6.71
N LEU A 56 4.63 8.93 7.92
CA LEU A 56 5.81 9.66 8.44
C LEU A 56 6.95 8.73 8.87
N ASP A 57 6.64 7.49 9.24
CA ASP A 57 7.58 6.55 9.86
C ASP A 57 7.14 5.09 9.65
N ASN A 58 8.07 4.15 9.80
CA ASN A 58 7.83 2.72 9.64
C ASN A 58 6.71 2.22 10.57
N LYS A 59 6.61 2.73 11.79
CA LYS A 59 5.55 2.31 12.73
C LYS A 59 4.16 2.69 12.23
N ARG A 60 4.00 3.85 11.62
CA ARG A 60 2.73 4.26 11.03
C ARG A 60 2.42 3.48 9.76
N MET A 61 3.43 3.17 8.95
CA MET A 61 3.26 2.31 7.77
C MET A 61 2.84 0.89 8.17
N ASP A 62 3.48 0.29 9.17
CA ASP A 62 3.11 -1.03 9.73
C ASP A 62 1.65 -1.05 10.23
N ASN A 63 1.24 0.01 10.94
CA ASN A 63 -0.15 0.17 11.36
C ASN A 63 -1.11 0.30 10.16
N PHE A 64 -0.69 0.97 9.09
CA PHE A 64 -1.49 1.05 7.87
C PHE A 64 -1.61 -0.32 7.19
N LEU A 65 -0.51 -1.06 7.02
CA LEU A 65 -0.52 -2.41 6.44
C LEU A 65 -1.39 -3.37 7.24
N SER A 66 -1.35 -3.27 8.57
CA SER A 66 -2.23 -4.05 9.46
C SER A 66 -3.71 -3.75 9.21
N VAL A 67 -4.08 -2.50 8.92
CA VAL A 67 -5.46 -2.13 8.56
C VAL A 67 -5.78 -2.58 7.13
N LEU A 68 -4.84 -2.49 6.19
CA LEU A 68 -5.01 -2.95 4.81
C LEU A 68 -5.26 -4.46 4.73
N LYS A 69 -4.61 -5.24 5.60
CA LYS A 69 -4.79 -6.70 5.70
C LYS A 69 -6.25 -7.12 5.90
N ASP A 70 -7.07 -6.27 6.50
CA ASP A 70 -8.51 -6.54 6.69
C ASP A 70 -9.34 -6.36 5.41
N PHE A 71 -8.78 -5.71 4.38
CA PHE A 71 -9.47 -5.38 3.13
C PHE A 71 -8.94 -6.12 1.90
N VAL A 72 -7.86 -6.89 2.00
CA VAL A 72 -7.32 -7.70 0.90
C VAL A 72 -7.69 -9.18 1.02
N VAL A 73 -7.80 -9.87 -0.12
CA VAL A 73 -8.01 -11.32 -0.17
C VAL A 73 -6.71 -12.06 0.19
N ASN A 74 -5.59 -11.67 -0.40
CA ASN A 74 -4.27 -12.26 -0.15
C ASN A 74 -3.59 -11.58 1.03
N LYS A 75 -3.87 -12.08 2.24
CA LYS A 75 -3.33 -11.51 3.48
C LYS A 75 -1.85 -11.82 3.70
N GLU A 76 -1.33 -12.86 3.06
CA GLU A 76 0.06 -13.30 3.17
C GLU A 76 1.00 -12.29 2.51
N ASP A 77 0.66 -11.81 1.31
CA ASP A 77 1.39 -10.75 0.58
C ASP A 77 1.57 -9.48 1.44
N ILE A 78 0.59 -9.13 2.27
CA ILE A 78 0.68 -7.97 3.18
C ILE A 78 1.60 -8.24 4.38
N GLU A 79 1.69 -9.49 4.85
CA GLU A 79 2.67 -9.83 5.89
C GLU A 79 4.09 -9.85 5.32
N GLU A 80 4.29 -10.32 4.09
CA GLU A 80 5.58 -10.22 3.40
C GLU A 80 6.04 -8.75 3.30
N LEU A 81 5.15 -7.84 2.89
CA LEU A 81 5.45 -6.40 2.88
C LEU A 81 5.81 -5.83 4.26
N LYS A 82 5.20 -6.34 5.33
CA LYS A 82 5.54 -5.92 6.70
C LYS A 82 6.90 -6.46 7.14
N GLU A 83 7.30 -7.64 6.68
CA GLU A 83 8.65 -8.15 6.90
C GLU A 83 9.69 -7.32 6.15
N GLU A 84 9.41 -6.94 4.90
CA GLU A 84 10.26 -6.05 4.11
C GLU A 84 10.46 -4.68 4.79
N LEU A 85 9.40 -4.12 5.37
CA LEU A 85 9.46 -2.84 6.12
C LEU A 85 10.45 -2.86 7.29
N LEU A 86 10.81 -4.02 7.84
CA LEU A 86 11.81 -4.14 8.90
C LEU A 86 13.26 -4.05 8.38
N VAL A 87 13.44 -4.24 7.07
CA VAL A 87 14.74 -4.27 6.38
C VAL A 87 15.03 -2.94 5.66
N VAL A 88 13.99 -2.14 5.41
CA VAL A 88 14.06 -0.77 4.86
C VAL A 88 14.38 0.25 5.96
#